data_AF-A0AAV0BBH5-F1
#
_entry.id   AF-A0AAV0BBH5-F1
#
_cell.length_a   1.000
_cell.length_b   1.000
_cell.length_c   1.000
_cell.angle_alpha   90.00
_cell.angle_beta   90.00
_cell.angle_gamma   90.00
#
_symmetry.space_group_name_H-M   'P 1'
#
loop_
_entity.id
_entity.type
_entity.pdbx_description
1 polymer ?
#
loop_
_entity_poly.entity_id
_entity_poly.type
_entity_poly.pdbx_seq_one_letter_code
_entity_poly.pdbx_strand_id
1 'polypeptide(L)'
;KLSPRTNEFEFGGILGALGITITVLIFTYLLNLSCQPIVGGKLNSFETISKIQEVWNETRLFSHEGFNLYFCWYIYMVVCLAILPCRFVQGTFLRNGDQLTYIINAFATLILTIFLIGTIFWRFGQWPFLYVIDHYFEIITASLIMSILQATYCYWSSFRTGKLLALGGNSGNFLYDWFIGREL
;
A
#
# COMPACT_ATOMS: atom_id res chain seq x y z
N LYS A 1 -19.21 -18.25 -19.70
CA LYS A 1 -18.54 -16.94 -19.98
C LYS A 1 -17.26 -16.89 -19.15
N LEU A 2 -16.13 -16.48 -19.74
CA LEU A 2 -14.83 -16.40 -19.03
C LEU A 2 -14.81 -15.35 -17.92
N SER A 3 -15.59 -14.27 -18.07
CA SER A 3 -15.82 -13.23 -17.06
C SER A 3 -17.31 -13.07 -16.79
N PRO A 4 -17.91 -13.93 -15.93
CA PRO A 4 -19.31 -13.78 -15.55
C PRO A 4 -19.53 -12.49 -14.74
N ARG A 5 -20.80 -12.08 -14.60
CA ARG A 5 -21.18 -11.01 -13.67
C ARG A 5 -21.08 -11.53 -12.24
N THR A 6 -20.61 -10.67 -11.34
CA THR A 6 -20.51 -11.00 -9.92
C THR A 6 -21.90 -11.00 -9.30
N ASN A 7 -22.26 -12.10 -8.65
CA ASN A 7 -23.53 -12.24 -7.92
C ASN A 7 -23.32 -12.31 -6.40
N GLU A 8 -22.15 -12.79 -5.96
CA GLU A 8 -21.79 -12.93 -4.56
C GLU A 8 -20.77 -11.86 -4.20
N PHE A 9 -21.08 -11.11 -3.14
CA PHE A 9 -20.22 -10.06 -2.62
C PHE A 9 -19.38 -10.56 -1.45
N GLU A 10 -18.08 -10.36 -1.53
CA GLU A 10 -17.15 -10.54 -0.42
C GLU A 10 -17.06 -9.27 0.45
N PHE A 11 -16.45 -9.38 1.64
CA PHE A 11 -16.16 -8.25 2.54
C PHE A 11 -17.39 -7.41 2.93
N GLY A 12 -18.58 -8.02 3.05
CA GLY A 12 -19.80 -7.27 3.37
C GLY A 12 -20.32 -6.39 2.23
N GLY A 13 -19.89 -6.64 1.00
CA GLY A 13 -20.33 -5.95 -0.21
C GLY A 13 -19.98 -4.47 -0.22
N ILE A 14 -20.86 -3.64 -0.77
CA ILE A 14 -20.58 -2.23 -1.02
C ILE A 14 -20.31 -1.47 0.28
N LEU A 15 -21.12 -1.72 1.34
CA LEU A 15 -20.96 -1.05 2.62
C LEU A 15 -19.66 -1.47 3.32
N GLY A 16 -19.31 -2.76 3.25
CA GLY A 16 -18.05 -3.21 3.84
C GLY A 16 -16.83 -2.76 3.06
N ALA A 17 -16.88 -2.72 1.72
CA ALA A 17 -15.83 -2.13 0.89
C ALA A 17 -15.60 -0.64 1.21
N LEU A 18 -16.68 0.15 1.32
CA LEU A 18 -16.63 1.55 1.76
C LEU A 18 -16.05 1.66 3.18
N GLY A 19 -16.57 0.84 4.08
CA GLY A 19 -16.17 0.79 5.48
C GLY A 19 -14.68 0.51 5.63
N ILE A 20 -14.16 -0.53 4.99
CA ILE A 20 -12.73 -0.89 5.02
C ILE A 20 -11.89 0.24 4.41
N THR A 21 -12.29 0.75 3.24
CA THR A 21 -11.56 1.84 2.57
C THR A 21 -11.39 3.05 3.48
N ILE A 22 -12.44 3.48 4.18
CA ILE A 22 -12.36 4.64 5.09
C ILE A 22 -11.64 4.29 6.40
N THR A 23 -11.96 3.14 6.97
CA THR A 23 -11.48 2.72 8.29
C THR A 23 -9.98 2.50 8.27
N VAL A 24 -9.42 1.86 7.25
CA VAL A 24 -7.97 1.65 7.13
C VAL A 24 -7.21 2.98 7.16
N LEU A 25 -7.74 4.03 6.51
CA LEU A 25 -7.11 5.36 6.53
C LEU A 25 -7.13 5.95 7.92
N ILE A 26 -8.31 5.97 8.55
CA ILE A 26 -8.47 6.52 9.91
C ILE A 26 -7.55 5.79 10.89
N PHE A 27 -7.57 4.46 10.89
CA PHE A 27 -6.76 3.67 11.81
C PHE A 27 -5.25 3.82 11.55
N THR A 28 -4.82 3.98 10.30
CA THR A 28 -3.40 4.20 9.99
C THR A 28 -2.89 5.48 10.67
N TYR A 29 -3.61 6.59 10.59
CA TYR A 29 -3.22 7.81 11.31
C TYR A 29 -3.44 7.71 12.82
N LEU A 30 -4.59 7.19 13.25
CA LEU A 30 -4.93 7.09 14.67
C LEU A 30 -3.91 6.26 15.45
N LEU A 31 -3.50 5.12 14.92
CA LEU A 31 -2.49 4.27 15.56
C LEU A 31 -1.14 5.00 15.66
N ASN A 32 -0.74 5.75 14.62
CA ASN A 32 0.50 6.52 14.64
C ASN A 32 0.48 7.71 15.60
N LEU A 33 -0.64 8.44 15.65
CA LEU A 33 -0.86 9.50 16.64
C LEU A 33 -0.84 8.92 18.07
N SER A 34 -1.40 7.72 18.26
CA SER A 34 -1.41 7.08 19.58
C SER A 34 -0.01 6.71 20.09
N CYS A 35 0.91 6.42 19.18
CA CYS A 35 2.31 6.12 19.50
C CYS A 35 3.14 7.36 19.85
N GLN A 36 2.61 8.57 19.66
CA GLN A 36 3.33 9.79 20.01
C GLN A 36 3.51 9.90 21.53
N PRO A 37 4.67 10.37 22.01
CA PRO A 37 4.98 10.45 23.45
C PRO A 37 3.92 11.21 24.26
N ILE A 38 3.32 12.24 23.67
CA ILE A 38 2.27 13.07 24.28
C ILE A 38 1.01 12.25 24.59
N VAL A 39 0.64 11.32 23.69
CA VAL A 39 -0.56 10.47 23.82
C VAL A 39 -0.28 9.23 24.68
N GLY A 40 0.95 8.69 24.62
CA GLY A 40 1.41 7.63 25.52
C GLY A 40 0.79 6.25 25.28
N GLY A 41 0.28 5.98 24.07
CA GLY A 41 -0.14 4.64 23.62
C GLY A 41 -1.47 4.13 24.19
N LYS A 42 -2.24 4.95 24.93
CA LYS A 42 -3.48 4.51 25.60
C LYS A 42 -4.71 5.21 25.02
N LEU A 43 -5.51 4.47 24.26
CA LEU A 43 -6.78 4.91 23.65
C LEU A 43 -7.99 4.62 24.56
N ASN A 44 -7.96 5.05 25.82
CA ASN A 44 -8.95 4.63 26.82
C ASN A 44 -9.60 5.77 27.62
N SER A 45 -9.34 7.04 27.29
CA SER A 45 -9.87 8.17 28.05
C SER A 45 -10.27 9.35 27.15
N PHE A 46 -11.18 10.20 27.63
CA PHE A 46 -11.53 11.46 26.97
C PHE A 46 -10.33 12.42 26.89
N GLU A 47 -9.41 12.38 27.87
CA GLU A 47 -8.15 13.12 27.82
C GLU A 47 -7.23 12.65 26.68
N THR A 48 -7.35 11.38 26.25
CA THR A 48 -6.60 10.90 25.08
C THR A 48 -7.07 11.61 23.81
N ILE A 49 -8.37 11.91 23.69
CA ILE A 49 -8.93 12.55 22.48
C ILE A 49 -8.38 13.97 22.32
N SER A 50 -8.33 14.75 23.40
CA SER A 50 -7.77 16.11 23.34
C SER A 50 -6.28 16.09 22.99
N LYS A 51 -5.51 15.14 23.53
CA LYS A 51 -4.08 14.96 23.19
C LYS A 51 -3.87 14.56 21.73
N ILE A 52 -4.71 13.68 21.19
CA ILE A 52 -4.66 13.31 19.77
C ILE A 52 -4.95 14.54 18.89
N GLN A 53 -5.94 15.34 19.26
CA GLN A 53 -6.29 16.54 18.51
C GLN A 53 -5.17 17.58 18.55
N GLU A 54 -4.51 17.77 19.69
CA GLU A 54 -3.33 18.63 19.82
C GLU A 54 -2.21 18.18 18.89
N VAL A 55 -1.81 16.91 18.98
CA VAL A 55 -0.77 16.33 18.11
C VAL A 55 -1.15 16.43 16.64
N TRP A 56 -2.40 16.14 16.28
CA TRP A 56 -2.88 16.22 14.91
C TRP A 56 -2.72 17.63 14.31
N ASN A 57 -3.05 18.67 15.08
CA ASN A 57 -2.95 20.05 14.60
C ASN A 57 -1.51 20.50 14.33
N GLU A 58 -0.55 19.94 15.06
CA GLU A 58 0.88 20.21 14.85
C GLU A 58 1.53 19.28 13.81
N THR A 59 0.84 18.19 13.45
CA THR A 59 1.38 17.18 12.56
C THR A 59 1.40 17.69 11.13
N ARG A 60 2.60 17.76 10.55
CA ARG A 60 2.76 17.94 9.11
C ARG A 60 2.41 16.63 8.39
N LEU A 61 1.29 16.64 7.69
CA LEU A 61 0.83 15.47 6.94
C LEU A 61 1.52 15.35 5.58
N PHE A 62 1.99 16.44 4.99
CA PHE A 62 2.59 16.39 3.66
C PHE A 62 3.82 17.27 3.52
N SER A 63 4.84 16.70 2.87
CA SER A 63 6.03 17.39 2.40
C SER A 63 6.51 16.77 1.09
N HIS A 64 7.31 17.52 0.34
CA HIS A 64 7.97 16.97 -0.85
C HIS A 64 9.07 15.99 -0.45
N GLU A 65 9.72 16.21 0.68
CA GLU A 65 10.80 15.40 1.22
C GLU A 65 10.33 13.97 1.56
N GLY A 66 9.27 13.86 2.36
CA GLY A 66 8.65 12.59 2.74
C GLY A 66 8.03 11.86 1.54
N PHE A 67 7.40 12.61 0.62
CA PHE A 67 6.90 12.02 -0.63
C PHE A 67 8.02 11.44 -1.50
N ASN A 68 9.10 12.20 -1.71
CA ASN A 68 10.25 11.76 -2.48
C ASN A 68 10.94 10.56 -1.82
N LEU A 69 11.02 10.52 -0.49
CA LEU A 69 11.57 9.39 0.25
C LEU A 69 10.78 8.10 -0.02
N TYR A 70 9.45 8.14 0.11
CA TYR A 70 8.59 7.00 -0.23
C TYR A 70 8.71 6.60 -1.70
N PHE A 71 8.70 7.59 -2.60
CA PHE A 71 8.76 7.34 -4.04
C PHE A 71 10.10 6.72 -4.46
N CYS A 72 11.22 7.20 -3.94
CA CYS A 72 12.55 6.62 -4.16
C CYS A 72 12.62 5.17 -3.67
N TRP A 73 12.03 4.86 -2.52
CA TRP A 73 11.92 3.50 -2.02
C TRP A 73 11.09 2.59 -2.95
N TYR A 74 9.96 3.08 -3.42
CA TYR A 74 9.13 2.36 -4.39
C TYR A 74 9.88 2.08 -5.70
N ILE A 75 10.56 3.09 -6.26
CA ILE A 75 11.38 2.92 -7.47
C ILE A 75 12.54 1.95 -7.23
N TYR A 76 13.20 2.03 -6.08
CA TYR A 76 14.24 1.05 -5.70
C TYR A 76 13.70 -0.39 -5.75
N MET A 77 12.49 -0.65 -5.24
CA MET A 77 11.88 -1.98 -5.32
C MET A 77 11.61 -2.42 -6.75
N VAL A 78 11.10 -1.54 -7.61
CA VAL A 78 10.87 -1.82 -9.04
C VAL A 78 12.17 -2.11 -9.77
N VAL A 79 13.21 -1.32 -9.51
CA VAL A 79 14.57 -1.52 -10.08
C VAL A 79 15.15 -2.84 -9.63
N CYS A 80 15.04 -3.19 -8.35
CA CYS A 80 15.47 -4.49 -7.83
C CYS A 80 14.74 -5.65 -8.50
N LEU A 81 13.41 -5.54 -8.66
CA LEU A 81 12.62 -6.55 -9.37
C LEU A 81 13.10 -6.76 -10.81
N ALA A 82 13.48 -5.68 -11.50
CA ALA A 82 13.89 -5.73 -12.90
C ALA A 82 15.34 -6.21 -13.12
N ILE A 83 16.27 -5.86 -12.22
CA ILE A 83 17.71 -6.03 -12.45
C ILE A 83 18.30 -7.23 -11.70
N LEU A 84 17.82 -7.52 -10.49
CA LEU A 84 18.47 -8.53 -9.66
C LEU A 84 18.25 -9.96 -10.20
N PRO A 85 19.21 -10.87 -9.96
CA PRO A 85 19.07 -12.26 -10.34
C PRO A 85 17.74 -12.84 -9.84
N CYS A 86 16.96 -13.40 -10.75
CA CYS A 86 15.61 -13.86 -10.49
C CYS A 86 15.39 -15.28 -10.98
N ARG A 87 14.37 -15.92 -10.41
CA ARG A 87 13.83 -17.19 -10.92
C ARG A 87 12.50 -16.90 -11.60
N PHE A 88 12.31 -17.50 -12.78
CA PHE A 88 11.03 -17.49 -13.48
C PHE A 88 10.22 -18.70 -13.02
N VAL A 89 9.04 -18.46 -12.45
CA VAL A 89 8.16 -19.50 -11.93
C VAL A 89 6.83 -19.40 -12.65
N GLN A 90 6.33 -20.53 -13.15
CA GLN A 90 5.01 -20.56 -13.77
C GLN A 90 3.91 -20.55 -12.71
N GLY A 91 2.93 -19.69 -12.91
CA GLY A 91 1.75 -19.57 -12.05
C GLY A 91 0.76 -20.70 -12.22
N THR A 92 -0.43 -20.52 -11.65
CA THR A 92 -1.56 -21.40 -11.92
C THR A 92 -2.18 -21.08 -13.28
N PHE A 93 -2.92 -22.05 -13.83
CA PHE A 93 -3.71 -21.82 -15.03
C PHE A 93 -4.86 -20.84 -14.74
N LEU A 94 -4.98 -19.84 -15.60
CA LEU A 94 -6.12 -18.94 -15.65
C LEU A 94 -7.31 -19.66 -16.28
N ARG A 95 -8.51 -19.09 -16.13
CA ARG A 95 -9.76 -19.66 -16.68
C ARG A 95 -9.78 -19.74 -18.20
N ASN A 96 -8.99 -18.92 -18.87
CA ASN A 96 -8.82 -18.96 -20.33
C ASN A 96 -7.76 -19.98 -20.77
N GLY A 97 -7.12 -20.69 -19.83
CA GLY A 97 -6.06 -21.67 -20.10
C GLY A 97 -4.66 -21.08 -20.16
N ASP A 98 -4.52 -19.75 -20.09
CA ASP A 98 -3.21 -19.09 -20.07
C ASP A 98 -2.50 -19.31 -18.73
N GLN A 99 -1.17 -19.17 -18.74
CA GLN A 99 -0.34 -19.26 -17.54
C GLN A 99 0.62 -18.08 -17.49
N LEU A 100 0.63 -17.38 -16.36
CA LEU A 100 1.52 -16.24 -16.15
C LEU A 100 2.86 -16.69 -15.60
N THR A 101 3.94 -16.11 -16.13
CA THR A 101 5.29 -16.31 -15.60
C THR A 101 5.61 -15.22 -14.58
N TYR A 102 5.94 -15.62 -13.35
CA TYR A 102 6.29 -14.74 -12.26
C TYR A 102 7.80 -14.66 -12.06
N ILE A 103 8.30 -13.43 -11.92
CA ILE A 103 9.68 -13.13 -11.55
C ILE A 103 9.78 -13.15 -10.03
N ILE A 104 10.60 -14.04 -9.48
CA ILE A 104 10.79 -14.20 -8.03
C ILE A 104 12.24 -13.90 -7.66
N ASN A 105 12.46 -12.74 -7.02
CA ASN A 105 13.79 -12.33 -6.52
C ASN A 105 13.77 -11.64 -5.14
N ALA A 106 12.67 -11.78 -4.38
CA ALA A 106 12.51 -11.10 -3.08
C ALA A 106 13.68 -11.34 -2.10
N PHE A 107 14.27 -12.54 -2.08
CA PHE A 107 15.41 -12.84 -1.22
C PHE A 107 16.70 -12.11 -1.64
N ALA A 108 16.96 -11.98 -2.94
CA ALA A 108 18.10 -11.20 -3.44
C ALA A 108 17.91 -9.71 -3.12
N THR A 109 16.70 -9.19 -3.33
CA THR A 109 16.32 -7.82 -2.94
C THR A 109 16.51 -7.58 -1.44
N LEU A 110 16.12 -8.54 -0.59
CA LEU A 110 16.30 -8.44 0.86
C LEU A 110 17.79 -8.38 1.24
N ILE A 111 18.62 -9.28 0.71
CA ILE A 111 20.07 -9.28 0.98
C ILE A 111 20.71 -7.96 0.57
N LEU A 112 20.40 -7.47 -0.64
CA LEU A 112 20.90 -6.17 -1.10
C LEU A 112 20.47 -5.05 -0.16
N THR A 113 19.19 -5.03 0.23
CA THR A 113 18.65 -4.00 1.13
C THR A 113 19.36 -4.02 2.49
N ILE A 114 19.55 -5.20 3.09
CA ILE A 114 20.28 -5.33 4.37
C ILE A 114 21.72 -4.85 4.22
N PHE A 115 22.39 -5.22 3.13
CA PHE A 115 23.76 -4.78 2.86
C PHE A 115 23.86 -3.26 2.72
N LEU A 116 22.93 -2.63 1.99
CA LEU A 116 22.87 -1.18 1.84
C LEU A 116 22.59 -0.48 3.17
N ILE A 117 21.62 -0.98 3.95
CA ILE A 117 21.33 -0.46 5.30
C ILE A 117 22.57 -0.53 6.19
N GLY A 118 23.25 -1.69 6.23
CA GLY A 118 24.47 -1.86 7.02
C GLY A 118 25.60 -0.94 6.57
N THR A 119 25.77 -0.74 5.27
CA THR A 119 26.78 0.16 4.71
C THR A 119 26.49 1.62 5.04
N ILE A 120 25.23 2.05 4.90
CA ILE A 120 24.77 3.40 5.27
C ILE A 120 24.98 3.63 6.76
N PHE A 121 24.60 2.67 7.60
CA PHE A 121 24.79 2.77 9.04
C PHE A 121 26.26 2.86 9.43
N TRP A 122 27.12 2.04 8.81
CA TRP A 122 28.56 2.08 9.06
C TRP A 122 29.18 3.44 8.65
N ARG A 123 28.70 4.07 7.58
CA ARG A 123 29.24 5.34 7.07
C ARG A 123 28.67 6.59 7.75
N PHE A 124 27.38 6.61 8.02
CA PHE A 124 26.63 7.79 8.44
C PHE A 124 25.98 7.65 9.84
N GLY A 125 26.10 6.48 10.46
CA GLY A 125 25.45 6.17 11.74
C GLY A 125 23.93 6.05 11.60
N GLN A 126 23.22 6.39 12.68
CA GLN A 126 21.77 6.22 12.78
C GLN A 126 20.94 7.34 12.13
N TRP A 127 21.53 8.51 11.88
CA TRP A 127 20.82 9.72 11.44
C TRP A 127 19.91 9.53 10.22
N PRO A 128 20.35 8.84 9.12
CA PRO A 128 19.48 8.62 7.97
C PRO A 128 18.20 7.83 8.29
N PHE A 129 18.24 6.96 9.30
CA PHE A 129 17.09 6.15 9.71
C PHE A 129 16.15 6.92 10.63
N LEU A 130 16.70 7.80 11.48
CA LEU A 130 15.89 8.73 12.28
C LEU A 130 15.11 9.70 11.38
N TYR A 131 15.70 10.12 10.25
CA TYR A 131 14.99 10.96 9.28
C TYR A 131 13.68 10.34 8.77
N VAL A 132 13.65 9.01 8.56
CA VAL A 132 12.44 8.27 8.17
C VAL A 132 11.38 8.33 9.26
N ILE A 133 11.80 8.23 10.53
CA ILE A 133 10.92 8.31 11.70
C ILE A 133 10.35 9.74 11.84
N ASP A 134 11.20 10.76 11.65
CA ASP A 134 10.82 12.16 11.75
C ASP A 134 9.80 12.57 10.67
N HIS A 135 9.81 11.91 9.50
CA HIS A 135 8.91 12.20 8.37
C HIS A 135 7.82 11.12 8.21
N TYR A 136 7.57 10.30 9.23
CA TYR A 136 6.73 9.10 9.09
C TYR A 136 5.28 9.43 8.69
N PHE A 137 4.68 10.48 9.23
CA PHE A 137 3.34 10.92 8.83
C PHE A 137 3.26 11.30 7.35
N GLU A 138 4.29 11.95 6.85
CA GLU A 138 4.39 12.36 5.45
C GLU A 138 4.54 11.15 4.52
N ILE A 139 5.28 10.12 4.97
CA ILE A 139 5.40 8.83 4.28
C ILE A 139 4.03 8.11 4.23
N ILE A 140 3.26 8.13 5.33
CA ILE A 140 1.90 7.59 5.34
C ILE A 140 1.05 8.28 4.27
N THR A 141 1.03 9.62 4.26
CA THR A 141 0.28 10.39 3.27
C THR A 141 0.75 10.12 1.84
N ALA A 142 2.06 10.04 1.61
CA ALA A 142 2.62 9.69 0.31
C ALA A 142 2.19 8.29 -0.15
N SER A 143 2.24 7.30 0.74
CA SER A 143 1.81 5.93 0.46
C SER A 143 0.31 5.84 0.15
N LEU A 144 -0.50 6.67 0.81
CA LEU A 144 -1.94 6.76 0.59
C LEU A 144 -2.24 7.36 -0.79
N ILE A 145 -1.58 8.45 -1.14
CA ILE A 145 -1.72 9.06 -2.47
C ILE A 145 -1.35 8.02 -3.55
N MET A 146 -0.23 7.33 -3.38
CA MET A 146 0.25 6.32 -4.33
C MET A 146 -0.71 5.13 -4.44
N SER A 147 -1.26 4.63 -3.33
CA SER A 147 -2.20 3.51 -3.36
C SER A 147 -3.53 3.87 -4.03
N ILE A 148 -4.08 5.06 -3.77
CA ILE A 148 -5.30 5.55 -4.43
C ILE A 148 -5.05 5.73 -5.94
N LEU A 149 -3.91 6.31 -6.32
CA LEU A 149 -3.55 6.49 -7.73
C LEU A 149 -3.42 5.15 -8.45
N GLN A 150 -2.72 4.18 -7.86
CA GLN A 150 -2.53 2.84 -8.43
C GLN A 150 -3.84 2.07 -8.52
N ALA A 151 -4.66 2.06 -7.46
CA ALA A 151 -5.97 1.40 -7.47
C ALA A 151 -6.89 1.99 -8.56
N THR A 152 -6.91 3.33 -8.68
CA THR A 152 -7.67 4.03 -9.73
C THR A 152 -7.15 3.70 -11.12
N TYR A 153 -5.82 3.65 -11.30
CA TYR A 153 -5.20 3.23 -12.55
C TYR A 153 -5.61 1.79 -12.92
N CYS A 154 -5.49 0.83 -12.00
CA CYS A 154 -5.89 -0.56 -12.22
C CYS A 154 -7.38 -0.69 -12.56
N TYR A 155 -8.23 0.10 -11.88
CA TYR A 155 -9.66 0.14 -12.17
C TYR A 155 -9.92 0.62 -13.60
N TRP A 156 -9.34 1.76 -14.01
CA TRP A 156 -9.53 2.29 -15.35
C TRP A 156 -8.90 1.43 -16.43
N SER A 157 -7.72 0.85 -16.19
CA SER A 157 -7.05 -0.04 -17.15
C SER A 157 -7.85 -1.31 -17.43
N SER A 158 -8.63 -1.78 -16.45
CA SER A 158 -9.44 -3.00 -16.57
C SER A 158 -10.56 -2.92 -17.62
N PHE A 159 -10.95 -1.71 -18.06
CA PHE A 159 -11.98 -1.52 -19.10
C PHE A 159 -11.43 -1.67 -20.52
N ARG A 160 -10.11 -1.83 -20.69
CA ARG A 160 -9.52 -2.10 -22.00
C ARG A 160 -9.93 -3.49 -22.50
N THR A 161 -9.86 -3.67 -23.82
CA THR A 161 -10.20 -4.95 -24.46
C THR A 161 -9.18 -6.05 -24.12
N GLY A 162 -9.63 -7.30 -24.04
CA GLY A 162 -8.76 -8.46 -23.82
C GLY A 162 -8.39 -8.72 -22.36
N LYS A 163 -8.99 -7.99 -21.40
CA LYS A 163 -8.79 -8.23 -19.98
C LYS A 163 -9.67 -9.37 -19.47
N LEU A 164 -9.05 -10.30 -18.74
CA LEU A 164 -9.77 -11.33 -18.00
C LEU A 164 -10.19 -10.72 -16.65
N LEU A 165 -11.48 -10.56 -16.41
CA LEU A 165 -11.97 -9.93 -15.18
C LEU A 165 -12.08 -10.92 -14.03
N ALA A 166 -11.65 -10.54 -12.84
CA ALA A 166 -11.81 -11.29 -11.60
C ALA A 166 -13.29 -11.66 -11.35
N LEU A 167 -13.54 -12.81 -10.71
CA LEU A 167 -14.90 -13.27 -10.43
C LEU A 167 -15.67 -12.32 -9.51
N GLY A 168 -15.00 -11.74 -8.52
CA GLY A 168 -15.56 -10.73 -7.62
C GLY A 168 -15.57 -9.30 -8.19
N GLY A 169 -14.84 -9.05 -9.28
CA GLY A 169 -14.59 -7.71 -9.81
C GLY A 169 -15.46 -7.29 -11.00
N ASN A 170 -16.63 -7.90 -11.18
CA ASN A 170 -17.54 -7.59 -12.29
C ASN A 170 -18.98 -7.43 -11.79
N SER A 171 -19.15 -6.73 -10.66
CA SER A 171 -20.45 -6.48 -10.04
C SER A 171 -21.25 -5.38 -10.74
N GLY A 172 -20.55 -4.44 -11.41
CA GLY A 172 -21.18 -3.26 -12.01
C GLY A 172 -21.34 -2.10 -11.03
N ASN A 173 -20.98 -2.28 -9.75
CA ASN A 173 -20.88 -1.19 -8.79
C ASN A 173 -19.46 -0.62 -8.79
N PHE A 174 -19.32 0.67 -9.11
CA PHE A 174 -18.02 1.34 -9.18
C PHE A 174 -17.19 1.19 -7.91
N LEU A 175 -17.78 1.47 -6.74
CA LEU A 175 -17.05 1.49 -5.48
C LEU A 175 -16.54 0.10 -5.09
N TYR A 176 -17.41 -0.91 -5.23
CA TYR A 176 -17.04 -2.29 -4.93
C TYR A 176 -15.97 -2.81 -5.90
N ASP A 177 -16.17 -2.62 -7.20
CA ASP A 177 -15.24 -3.06 -8.24
C ASP A 177 -13.88 -2.32 -8.16
N TRP A 178 -13.85 -1.06 -7.70
CA TRP A 178 -12.63 -0.30 -7.44
C TRP A 178 -11.87 -0.82 -6.22
N PHE A 179 -12.58 -1.19 -5.15
CA PHE A 179 -12.00 -1.73 -3.94
C PHE A 179 -11.42 -3.14 -4.14
N ILE A 180 -12.19 -4.05 -4.74
CA ILE A 180 -11.81 -5.47 -4.87
C ILE A 180 -10.85 -5.71 -6.04
N GLY A 181 -10.84 -4.81 -7.04
CA GLY A 181 -10.10 -4.96 -8.28
C GLY A 181 -10.87 -5.74 -9.34
N ARG A 182 -10.80 -5.24 -10.59
CA ARG A 182 -11.56 -5.78 -11.73
C ARG A 182 -10.76 -6.75 -12.58
N GLU A 183 -9.52 -6.42 -12.89
CA GLU A 183 -8.63 -7.22 -13.74
C GLU A 183 -8.00 -8.36 -12.92
N LEU A 184 -7.85 -9.54 -13.54
CA LEU A 184 -7.21 -10.73 -12.96
C LEU A 184 -5.77 -10.87 -13.45
#